data_AF-I3T8R2-F1
#
_entry.id   AF-I3T8R2-F1
#
_cell.length_a   1.000
_cell.length_b   1.000
_cell.length_c   1.000
_cell.angle_alpha   90.00
_cell.angle_beta   90.00
_cell.angle_gamma   90.00
#
_symmetry.space_group_name_H-M   'P 1'
#
loop_
_entity.id
_entity.type
_entity.pdbx_description
1 polymer ?
#
loop_
_entity_poly.entity_id
_entity_poly.type
_entity_poly.pdbx_seq_one_letter_code
_entity_poly.pdbx_strand_id
1 'polypeptide(L)'
;MVASKILDDEHYNNAVYARVGGVSNVELNKLELELLFLLDFRVTVTSRAFESYCFHLEKEMLVNGTGLKIERALTPKAIENEISVGDNQSSSPPQIVEIGLT
;
A
#
# COMPACT_ATOMS: atom_id res chain seq x y z
N MET A 1 -15.89 2.99 -0.63
CA MET A 1 -15.94 4.30 -1.31
C MET A 1 -15.00 5.31 -0.66
N VAL A 2 -15.32 5.90 0.50
CA VAL A 2 -14.49 6.97 1.10
C VAL A 2 -13.04 6.52 1.30
N ALA A 3 -12.82 5.32 1.87
CA ALA A 3 -11.46 4.77 2.01
C ALA A 3 -10.73 4.68 0.65
N SER A 4 -11.36 4.12 -0.38
CA SER A 4 -10.78 4.06 -1.74
C SER A 4 -10.42 5.42 -2.31
N LYS A 5 -11.27 6.44 -2.12
CA LYS A 5 -10.96 7.81 -2.58
C LYS A 5 -9.77 8.45 -1.87
N ILE A 6 -9.43 7.97 -0.68
CA ILE A 6 -8.36 8.54 0.15
C ILE A 6 -7.06 7.75 0.01
N LEU A 7 -7.15 6.44 -0.22
CA LEU A 7 -6.02 5.51 -0.15
C LEU A 7 -5.60 4.93 -1.50
N ASP A 8 -6.48 4.90 -2.49
CA ASP A 8 -6.18 4.30 -3.81
C ASP A 8 -5.74 5.40 -4.80
N ASP A 9 -4.72 5.13 -5.63
CA ASP A 9 -4.24 6.05 -6.67
C ASP A 9 -5.31 6.31 -7.74
N GLU A 10 -6.11 5.28 -8.05
CA GLU A 10 -7.25 5.35 -8.95
C GLU A 10 -8.54 5.02 -8.21
N HIS A 11 -9.51 5.92 -8.29
CA HIS A 11 -10.81 5.74 -7.66
C HIS A 11 -11.94 6.25 -8.57
N TYR A 12 -13.14 5.69 -8.39
CA TYR A 12 -14.31 6.16 -9.13
C TYR A 12 -14.97 7.38 -8.47
N ASN A 13 -15.83 8.07 -9.21
CA ASN A 13 -16.69 9.11 -8.64
C ASN A 13 -17.95 8.52 -7.98
N ASN A 14 -18.72 9.36 -7.29
CA ASN A 14 -19.93 8.91 -6.59
C ASN A 14 -21.01 8.35 -7.51
N ALA A 15 -21.11 8.81 -8.75
CA ALA A 15 -22.12 8.30 -9.67
C ALA A 15 -21.91 6.80 -9.98
N VAL A 16 -20.65 6.36 -10.07
CA VAL A 16 -20.32 4.94 -10.27
C VAL A 16 -20.62 4.13 -9.01
N TYR A 17 -20.17 4.61 -7.84
CA TYR A 17 -20.45 3.92 -6.57
C TYR A 17 -21.95 3.85 -6.27
N ALA A 18 -22.71 4.90 -6.57
CA ALA A 18 -24.16 4.95 -6.38
C ALA A 18 -24.88 3.93 -7.26
N ARG A 19 -24.46 3.84 -8.54
CA ARG A 19 -25.00 2.84 -9.46
C ARG A 19 -24.77 1.41 -8.98
N VAL A 20 -23.57 1.10 -8.46
CA VAL A 20 -23.27 -0.23 -7.90
C VAL A 20 -24.03 -0.48 -6.60
N GLY A 21 -24.12 0.55 -5.74
CA GLY A 21 -24.81 0.47 -4.44
C GLY A 21 -26.34 0.49 -4.52
N GLY A 22 -26.93 0.68 -5.69
CA GLY A 22 -28.39 0.71 -5.87
C GLY A 22 -29.07 1.96 -5.28
N VAL A 23 -28.34 3.06 -5.15
CA VAL A 23 -28.84 4.34 -4.59
C VAL A 23 -28.72 5.47 -5.61
N SER A 24 -29.44 6.57 -5.40
CA SER A 24 -29.29 7.74 -6.27
C SER A 24 -27.94 8.44 -6.02
N ASN A 25 -27.40 9.10 -7.05
CA ASN A 25 -26.16 9.87 -6.90
C ASN A 25 -26.32 11.01 -5.86
N VAL A 26 -27.49 11.65 -5.80
CA VAL A 26 -27.79 12.72 -4.83
C VAL A 26 -27.77 12.18 -3.40
N GLU A 27 -28.37 11.02 -3.18
CA GLU A 27 -28.36 10.35 -1.87
C GLU A 27 -26.94 9.97 -1.44
N LEU A 28 -26.15 9.34 -2.33
CA LEU A 28 -24.79 8.95 -1.99
C LEU A 28 -23.89 10.17 -1.72
N ASN A 29 -24.08 11.28 -2.42
CA ASN A 29 -23.39 12.53 -2.14
C ASN A 29 -23.71 13.06 -0.72
N LYS A 30 -24.98 12.98 -0.30
CA LYS A 30 -25.38 13.39 1.06
C LYS A 30 -24.77 12.47 2.11
N LEU A 31 -24.87 11.16 1.93
CA LEU A 31 -24.31 10.18 2.85
C LEU A 31 -22.79 10.30 2.98
N GLU A 32 -22.08 10.60 1.88
CA GLU A 32 -20.64 10.87 1.94
C GLU A 32 -20.33 12.08 2.81
N LEU A 33 -21.02 13.20 2.62
CA LEU A 33 -20.81 14.40 3.43
C LEU A 33 -21.14 14.15 4.91
N GLU A 34 -22.27 13.49 5.20
CA GLU A 34 -22.66 13.13 6.56
C GLU A 34 -21.60 12.27 7.25
N LEU A 35 -21.07 11.25 6.56
CA LEU A 35 -19.98 10.43 7.08
C LEU A 35 -18.71 11.25 7.35
N LEU A 36 -18.33 12.15 6.44
CA LEU A 36 -17.17 13.01 6.61
C LEU A 36 -17.32 13.94 7.82
N PHE A 37 -18.51 14.51 8.04
CA PHE A 37 -18.79 15.29 9.24
C PHE A 37 -18.76 14.45 10.52
N LEU A 38 -19.33 13.24 10.52
CA LEU A 38 -19.30 12.34 11.67
C LEU A 38 -17.88 11.92 12.07
N LEU A 39 -16.95 11.89 11.11
CA LEU A 39 -15.56 11.56 11.34
C LEU A 39 -14.68 12.78 11.64
N ASP A 40 -15.25 13.99 11.69
CA ASP A 40 -14.49 15.25 11.73
C ASP A 40 -13.43 15.33 10.61
N PHE A 41 -13.74 14.77 9.43
CA PHE A 41 -12.84 14.61 8.29
C PHE A 41 -11.55 13.80 8.58
N ARG A 42 -11.48 13.10 9.73
CA ARG A 42 -10.34 12.25 10.11
C ARG A 42 -10.45 10.87 9.45
N VAL A 43 -10.14 10.83 8.15
CA VAL A 43 -10.31 9.64 7.28
C VAL A 43 -9.04 8.81 7.09
N THR A 44 -7.93 9.20 7.70
CA THR A 44 -6.65 8.47 7.64
C THR A 44 -6.45 7.59 8.87
N VAL A 45 -5.87 6.41 8.69
CA VAL A 45 -5.55 5.46 9.77
C VAL A 45 -4.04 5.28 9.84
N THR A 46 -3.48 5.28 11.06
CA THR A 46 -2.05 4.98 11.26
C THR A 46 -1.79 3.49 11.15
N SER A 47 -0.59 3.08 10.73
CA SER A 47 -0.21 1.66 10.64
C SER A 47 -0.43 0.93 11.97
N ARG A 48 -0.10 1.57 13.10
CA ARG A 48 -0.32 1.02 14.44
C ARG A 48 -1.80 0.78 14.75
N ALA A 49 -2.67 1.73 14.42
CA ALA A 49 -4.11 1.59 14.64
C ALA A 49 -4.70 0.48 13.77
N PHE A 50 -4.28 0.41 12.50
CA PHE A 50 -4.66 -0.66 11.58
C PHE A 50 -4.24 -2.04 12.10
N GLU A 51 -2.98 -2.20 12.48
CA GLU A 51 -2.46 -3.46 13.03
C GLU A 51 -3.18 -3.91 14.29
N SER A 52 -3.45 -2.98 15.21
CA SER A 52 -4.21 -3.25 16.43
C SER A 52 -5.62 -3.74 16.12
N TYR A 53 -6.28 -3.17 15.10
CA TYR A 53 -7.61 -3.57 14.70
C TYR A 53 -7.62 -4.95 14.00
N CYS A 54 -6.62 -5.24 13.15
CA CYS A 54 -6.46 -6.57 12.56
C CYS A 54 -6.32 -7.65 13.63
N PHE A 55 -5.46 -7.42 14.63
CA PHE A 55 -5.28 -8.37 15.74
C PHE A 55 -6.58 -8.59 16.52
N HIS A 56 -7.34 -7.51 16.77
CA HIS A 56 -8.63 -7.61 17.42
C HIS A 56 -9.61 -8.48 16.62
N LEU A 57 -9.74 -8.26 15.31
CA LEU A 57 -10.61 -9.05 14.44
C LEU A 57 -10.18 -10.52 14.37
N GLU A 58 -8.89 -10.81 14.24
CA GLU A 58 -8.36 -12.19 14.22
C GLU A 58 -8.72 -12.95 15.50
N LYS A 59 -8.66 -12.28 16.65
CA LYS A 59 -9.06 -12.85 17.94
C LYS A 59 -10.56 -13.19 17.95
N GLU A 60 -11.42 -12.28 17.51
CA GLU A 60 -12.87 -12.52 17.46
C GLU A 60 -13.24 -13.64 16.47
N MET A 61 -12.55 -13.72 15.33
CA MET A 61 -12.74 -14.81 14.35
C MET A 61 -12.35 -16.18 14.91
N LEU A 62 -11.33 -16.24 15.77
CA LEU A 62 -10.94 -17.47 16.46
C LEU A 62 -12.01 -17.90 17.47
N VAL A 63 -12.56 -16.95 18.24
CA VAL A 63 -13.66 -17.21 19.19
C VAL A 63 -14.91 -17.71 18.46
N ASN A 64 -15.19 -17.19 17.27
CA ASN A 64 -16.39 -17.52 16.50
C ASN A 64 -16.20 -18.75 15.58
N GLY A 65 -15.05 -19.42 15.63
CA GLY A 65 -14.80 -20.68 14.93
C GLY A 65 -14.57 -20.56 13.41
N THR A 66 -14.37 -19.34 12.88
CA THR A 66 -14.14 -19.15 11.43
C THR A 66 -12.67 -19.26 11.04
N GLY A 67 -11.73 -19.06 11.98
CA GLY A 67 -10.30 -19.39 11.82
C GLY A 67 -9.55 -18.66 10.69
N LEU A 68 -10.16 -17.65 10.06
CA LEU A 68 -9.58 -16.89 8.97
C LEU A 68 -8.53 -15.91 9.49
N LYS A 69 -7.40 -15.80 8.79
CA LYS A 69 -6.39 -14.76 9.03
C LYS A 69 -6.64 -13.59 8.09
N ILE A 70 -6.42 -12.37 8.58
CA ILE A 70 -6.48 -11.19 7.72
C ILE A 70 -5.24 -11.19 6.84
N GLU A 71 -5.45 -11.27 5.53
CA GLU A 71 -4.36 -11.19 4.56
C GLU A 71 -3.70 -9.80 4.64
N ARG A 72 -2.38 -9.80 4.80
CA ARG A 72 -1.58 -8.58 4.85
C ARG A 72 -0.76 -8.50 3.57
N ALA A 73 -0.97 -7.44 2.78
CA ALA A 73 -0.06 -7.11 1.70
C ALA A 73 1.35 -6.95 2.28
N LEU A 74 2.33 -7.54 1.60
CA LEU A 74 3.68 -7.85 2.07
C LEU A 74 4.35 -6.67 2.79
N THR A 75 4.93 -6.93 3.96
CA THR A 75 5.77 -5.97 4.68
C THR A 75 7.03 -5.61 3.86
N PRO A 76 7.54 -4.36 3.92
CA PRO A 76 8.80 -3.92 3.30
C PRO A 76 10.07 -4.66 3.73
N LYS A 77 9.99 -5.74 4.50
CA LYS A 77 11.14 -6.57 4.91
C LYS A 77 11.92 -7.21 3.75
N ALA A 78 11.46 -7.06 2.51
CA ALA A 78 12.19 -7.49 1.31
C ALA A 78 13.14 -6.42 0.72
N ILE A 79 13.19 -5.19 1.27
CA ILE A 79 14.02 -4.10 0.71
C ILE A 79 15.31 -3.83 1.53
N GLU A 80 15.57 -4.57 2.62
CA GLU A 80 16.81 -4.38 3.41
C GLU A 80 17.96 -5.35 3.07
N ASN A 81 17.79 -6.25 2.10
CA ASN A 81 18.90 -7.05 1.57
C ASN A 81 19.01 -6.79 0.06
N GLU A 82 20.23 -6.57 -0.44
CA GLU A 82 20.62 -6.24 -1.83
C GLU A 82 20.84 -4.75 -2.17
N ILE A 83 21.69 -4.06 -1.39
CA ILE A 83 22.66 -3.13 -1.98
C ILE A 83 24.04 -3.51 -1.44
N SER A 84 24.66 -4.52 -2.05
CA SER A 84 26.10 -4.78 -1.92
C SER A 84 26.80 -4.10 -3.10
N VAL A 85 27.36 -2.91 -2.85
CA VAL A 85 28.24 -2.20 -3.78
C VAL A 85 29.68 -2.37 -3.28
N GLY A 86 30.53 -3.03 -4.10
CA GLY A 86 32.01 -2.90 -4.22
C GLY A 86 32.86 -3.14 -2.97
N ASP A 87 34.01 -3.81 -2.97
CA ASP A 87 35.03 -4.00 -4.00
C ASP A 87 35.96 -5.18 -3.61
N ASN A 88 36.54 -5.88 -4.60
CA ASN A 88 38.00 -5.94 -4.80
C ASN A 88 38.50 -7.06 -5.75
N GLN A 89 39.02 -6.59 -6.89
CA GLN A 89 40.28 -6.94 -7.58
C GLN A 89 40.62 -8.39 -8.01
N SER A 90 40.72 -8.59 -9.34
CA SER A 90 41.87 -9.25 -10.00
C SER A 90 42.01 -8.71 -11.44
N SER A 91 42.88 -7.74 -11.68
CA SER A 91 44.27 -7.87 -12.19
C SER A 91 44.39 -8.25 -13.68
N SER A 92 44.72 -7.27 -14.52
CA SER A 92 45.67 -7.35 -15.66
C SER A 92 45.90 -5.95 -16.25
N PRO A 93 47.14 -5.42 -16.33
CA PRO A 93 47.44 -4.18 -17.06
C PRO A 93 47.57 -4.43 -18.58
N PRO A 94 47.14 -3.50 -19.45
CA PRO A 94 47.41 -3.59 -20.88
C PRO A 94 48.87 -3.24 -21.18
N GLN A 95 49.53 -4.07 -22.01
CA GLN A 95 50.88 -3.81 -22.52
C GLN A 95 50.82 -2.75 -23.63
N ILE A 96 51.59 -1.66 -23.49
CA ILE A 96 51.88 -0.68 -24.54
C ILE A 96 53.32 -0.91 -25.00
N VAL A 97 53.51 -1.24 -26.28
CA VAL A 97 54.80 -1.17 -27.00
C VAL A 97 54.44 -0.72 -28.42
N GLU A 98 54.53 0.57 -28.76
CA GLU A 98 55.67 1.43 -29.10
C GLU A 98 55.69 1.67 -30.62
N ILE A 99 55.49 2.94 -30.98
CA ILE A 99 55.50 3.46 -32.34
C ILE A 99 56.96 3.54 -32.80
N GLY A 100 57.35 2.65 -33.71
CA GLY A 100 58.60 2.77 -34.47
C GLY A 100 58.37 3.60 -35.73
N LEU A 101 58.99 4.77 -35.78
CA LEU A 101 59.23 5.52 -37.02
C LEU A 101 60.03 4.67 -38.01
N THR A 102 59.52 4.42 -39.21
CA THR A 102 60.20 4.71 -40.49
C THR A 102 59.17 4.73 -41.62
#